data_AF-A0A9W9YTG2-F1
#
_entry.id   AF-A0A9W9YTG2-F1
#
_cell.length_a   1.000
_cell.length_b   1.000
_cell.length_c   1.000
_cell.angle_alpha   90.00
_cell.angle_beta   90.00
_cell.angle_gamma   90.00
#
_symmetry.space_group_name_H-M   'P 1'
#
loop_
_entity.id
_entity.type
_entity.pdbx_description
1 polymer ?
#
loop_
_entity_poly.entity_id
_entity_poly.type
_entity_poly.pdbx_seq_one_letter_code
_entity_poly.pdbx_strand_id
1 'polypeptide(L)' 'MSRTSWGFPKGKVNKDESAFDCAIREVLEETGFDMLLFADPDAYLEHNFQDHQVRLYIVPGVPEKTVFKPHTRGEIKV' A
#
# COMPACT_ATOMS: atom_id res chain seq x y z
N MET A 1 16.79 -18.28 4.66
CA MET A 1 16.58 -17.88 3.25
C MET A 1 15.34 -17.00 3.20
N SER A 2 15.49 -15.68 3.08
CA SER A 2 14.34 -14.78 2.99
C SER A 2 13.65 -15.02 1.65
N ARG A 3 12.45 -15.59 1.66
CA ARG A 3 11.62 -15.76 0.47
C ARG A 3 11.06 -14.39 0.11
N THR A 4 11.84 -13.59 -0.64
CA THR A 4 11.38 -12.32 -1.22
C THR A 4 10.26 -12.65 -2.19
N SER A 5 9.03 -12.63 -1.69
CA SER A 5 7.83 -12.97 -2.43
C SER A 5 7.15 -11.65 -2.80
N TRP A 6 6.69 -11.53 -4.03
CA TRP A 6 5.91 -10.36 -4.46
C TRP A 6 4.65 -10.22 -3.60
N GLY A 7 4.31 -8.99 -3.25
CA GLY A 7 3.12 -8.65 -2.50
C GLY A 7 2.66 -7.24 -2.83
N PHE A 8 1.44 -6.92 -2.43
CA PHE A 8 0.91 -5.55 -2.54
C PHE A 8 1.55 -4.63 -1.49
N PRO A 9 1.76 -3.34 -1.82
CA PRO A 9 2.17 -2.35 -0.84
C PRO A 9 1.14 -2.27 0.28
N LYS A 10 1.59 -2.47 1.52
CA LYS A 10 0.73 -2.50 2.71
C LYS A 10 1.61 -2.41 3.96
N GLY A 11 1.06 -1.83 5.03
CA GLY A 11 1.68 -1.90 6.34
C GLY A 11 0.65 -1.83 7.47
N LYS A 12 1.12 -1.41 8.64
CA LYS A 12 0.33 -1.42 9.87
C LYS A 12 -0.27 -0.04 10.10
N VAL A 13 -1.56 -0.02 10.43
CA VAL A 13 -2.27 1.21 10.80
C VAL A 13 -1.70 1.74 12.11
N ASN A 14 -1.40 3.04 12.15
CA ASN A 14 -0.95 3.73 13.35
C ASN A 14 -2.13 4.10 14.27
N LYS A 15 -1.82 4.52 15.51
CA LYS A 15 -2.84 5.05 16.42
C LYS A 15 -3.46 6.32 15.84
N ASP A 16 -4.79 6.42 15.87
CA ASP A 16 -5.56 7.56 15.37
C ASP A 16 -5.47 7.77 13.84
N GLU A 17 -5.00 6.77 13.08
CA GLU A 17 -4.94 6.77 11.61
C GLU A 17 -6.09 5.94 11.04
N SER A 18 -6.74 6.42 9.97
CA SER A 18 -7.74 5.61 9.28
C SER A 18 -7.05 4.54 8.42
N ALA A 19 -7.75 3.43 8.13
CA ALA A 19 -7.21 2.40 7.24
C ALA A 19 -6.89 2.96 5.84
N PHE A 20 -7.60 4.00 5.39
CA PHE A 20 -7.36 4.63 4.09
C PHE A 20 -6.12 5.51 4.11
N ASP A 21 -5.96 6.33 5.15
CA ASP A 21 -4.77 7.18 5.34
C ASP A 21 -3.50 6.32 5.46
N CYS A 22 -3.60 5.20 6.20
CA CYS A 22 -2.51 4.23 6.27
C CYS A 22 -2.14 3.68 4.89
N ALA A 23 -3.11 3.31 4.06
CA ALA A 23 -2.82 2.78 2.72
C ALA A 23 -2.13 3.83 1.83
N ILE A 24 -2.56 5.09 1.88
CA ILE A 24 -1.92 6.18 1.14
C ILE A 24 -0.47 6.36 1.59
N ARG A 25 -0.22 6.41 2.90
CA ARG A 25 1.13 6.55 3.47
C ARG A 25 2.04 5.41 3.05
N GLU A 26 1.61 4.17 3.19
CA GLU A 26 2.41 2.97 2.87
C GLU A 26 2.73 2.91 1.37
N VAL A 27 1.76 3.19 0.48
CA VAL A 27 2.01 3.25 -0.97
C VAL A 27 3.01 4.35 -1.31
N LEU A 28 2.90 5.52 -0.67
CA LEU A 28 3.85 6.61 -0.88
C LEU A 28 5.26 6.25 -0.39
N GLU A 29 5.38 5.63 0.78
CA GLU A 29 6.67 5.21 1.37
C GLU A 29 7.36 4.12 0.53
N GLU A 30 6.61 3.11 0.10
CA GLU A 30 7.13 1.96 -0.65
C GLU A 30 7.34 2.23 -2.14
N THR A 31 6.52 3.08 -2.75
CA THR A 31 6.51 3.26 -4.22
C THR A 31 6.76 4.69 -4.68
N GLY A 32 6.70 5.68 -3.78
CA GLY A 32 6.82 7.10 -4.14
C GLY A 32 5.63 7.65 -4.90
N PHE A 33 4.53 6.90 -4.99
CA PHE A 33 3.31 7.30 -5.69
C PHE A 33 2.23 7.73 -4.70
N ASP A 34 1.64 8.90 -4.94
CA ASP A 34 0.48 9.36 -4.19
C ASP A 34 -0.80 8.84 -4.85
N MET A 35 -1.47 7.88 -4.20
CA MET A 35 -2.69 7.26 -4.69
C MET A 35 -3.97 8.04 -4.34
N LEU A 36 -3.90 9.13 -3.59
CA LEU A 36 -5.06 9.85 -3.05
C LEU A 36 -6.07 10.26 -4.14
N LEU A 37 -5.59 10.67 -5.31
CA LEU A 37 -6.45 11.10 -6.42
C LEU A 37 -7.04 9.96 -7.26
N PHE A 38 -6.57 8.73 -7.02
CA PHE A 38 -6.93 7.54 -7.80
C PHE A 38 -7.71 6.51 -6.98
N ALA A 39 -7.62 6.60 -5.65
CA ALA A 39 -8.23 5.65 -4.74
C ALA A 39 -9.58 6.14 -4.23
N ASP A 40 -10.55 5.24 -4.18
CA ASP A 40 -11.86 5.45 -3.56
C ASP A 40 -11.86 4.76 -2.18
N PRO A 41 -12.14 5.48 -1.07
CA PRO A 41 -12.21 4.91 0.28
C PRO A 41 -13.20 3.74 0.43
N ASP A 42 -14.23 3.67 -0.41
CA ASP A 42 -15.24 2.61 -0.40
C ASP A 42 -14.87 1.42 -1.33
N ALA A 43 -13.88 1.60 -2.21
CA ALA A 43 -13.41 0.57 -3.14
C ALA A 43 -12.24 -0.24 -2.56
N TYR A 44 -12.55 -1.22 -1.72
CA TYR A 44 -11.54 -2.08 -1.12
C TYR A 44 -11.92 -3.57 -1.11
N LEU A 45 -10.89 -4.40 -1.02
CA LEU A 45 -10.98 -5.81 -0.69
C LEU A 45 -10.54 -5.99 0.76
N GLU A 46 -11.43 -6.54 1.58
CA GLU A 46 -11.11 -6.88 2.96
C GLU A 46 -11.10 -8.39 3.14
N HIS A 47 -10.07 -8.88 3.85
CA HIS A 47 -9.96 -10.27 4.21
C HIS A 47 -9.43 -10.42 5.63
N ASN A 48 -10.07 -11.30 6.39
CA ASN A 48 -9.66 -11.64 7.74
C ASN A 48 -8.92 -12.98 7.71
N PHE A 49 -7.60 -12.94 7.92
CA PHE A 49 -6.76 -14.12 8.07
C PHE A 49 -6.48 -14.36 9.54
N GLN A 50 -7.14 -15.35 10.13
CA GLN A 50 -7.04 -15.64 11.57
C GLN A 50 -7.38 -14.37 12.39
N ASP A 51 -6.42 -13.84 13.15
CA ASP A 51 -6.55 -12.60 13.95
C ASP A 51 -6.05 -11.34 13.22
N HIS A 52 -5.63 -11.45 11.96
CA HIS A 52 -5.16 -10.30 11.16
C HIS A 52 -6.19 -9.90 10.11
N GLN A 53 -6.70 -8.67 10.21
CA GLN A 53 -7.50 -8.04 9.18
C GLN A 53 -6.58 -7.35 8.17
N VAL A 54 -6.73 -7.69 6.89
CA VAL A 54 -6.02 -7.06 5.78
C VAL A 54 -7.05 -6.38 4.89
N ARG A 55 -6.83 -5.10 4.62
CA ARG A 55 -7.64 -4.31 3.70
C ARG A 55 -6.74 -3.76 2.59
N LEU A 56 -7.10 -4.01 1.33
CA LEU A 56 -6.39 -3.53 0.14
C LEU A 56 -7.33 -2.65 -0.68
N TYR A 57 -6.91 -1.44 -1.02
CA TYR A 57 -7.71 -0.50 -1.83
C TYR A 57 -7.45 -0.71 -3.32
N ILE A 58 -8.49 -0.57 -4.12
CA ILE A 58 -8.41 -0.71 -5.58
C ILE A 58 -8.14 0.67 -6.16
N VAL A 59 -7.03 0.80 -6.88
CA VAL A 59 -6.55 2.07 -7.44
C VAL A 59 -6.42 1.96 -8.96
N PRO A 60 -7.51 2.19 -9.73
CA PRO A 60 -7.46 2.13 -11.18
C PRO A 60 -6.83 3.40 -11.79
N GLY A 61 -6.43 3.32 -13.06
CA GLY A 61 -6.03 4.49 -13.83
C GLY A 61 -4.62 5.03 -13.56
N VAL A 62 -3.79 4.30 -12.81
CA VAL A 62 -2.38 4.64 -12.63
C VAL A 62 -1.64 4.51 -13.97
N PRO A 63 -0.98 5.58 -14.47
CA PRO A 63 -0.26 5.52 -15.74
C PRO A 63 0.88 4.51 -15.71
N GLU A 64 1.02 3.68 -16.75
CA GLU A 64 2.14 2.70 -16.86
C GLU A 64 3.53 3.35 -16.89
N LYS A 65 3.59 4.64 -17.27
CA LYS A 65 4.82 5.44 -17.29
C LYS A 65 5.17 6.07 -15.93
N THR A 66 4.37 5.83 -14.91
CA THR A 66 4.63 6.29 -13.54
C THR A 66 5.95 5.70 -13.06
N VAL A 67 6.85 6.54 -12.57
CA VAL A 67 8.15 6.11 -12.07
C VAL A 67 8.01 5.80 -10.58
N PHE A 68 7.93 4.52 -10.24
CA PHE A 68 7.88 4.07 -8.85
C PHE A 68 9.29 3.98 -8.25
N LYS A 69 9.51 4.63 -7.11
CA LYS A 69 10.75 4.57 -6.32
C LYS A 69 10.42 4.68 -4.83
N PRO A 70 10.91 3.77 -3.97
CA PRO A 70 10.70 3.86 -2.54
C PRO A 70 11.32 5.14 -1.98
N HIS A 71 10.62 5.77 -1.04
CA HIS A 71 11.10 6.94 -0.31
C HIS A 71 12.09 6.53 0.81
N THR A 72 11.87 5.38 1.45
CA THR A 72 12.70 4.90 2.56
C THR A 72 13.81 3.97 2.05
N ARG A 73 15.08 4.29 2.34
CA ARG A 73 16.25 3.46 1.95
C ARG A 73 16.28 2.17 2.78
N GLY A 74 16.16 1.02 2.12
CA GLY A 74 16.50 -0.29 2.69
C GLY A 74 15.35 -1.27 2.94
N GLU A 75 14.09 -0.87 2.72
CA GLU A 75 12.93 -1.74 2.97
C GLU A 75 12.52 -2.59 1.76
N ILE A 76 12.68 -2.06 0.54
CA ILE A 76 12.38 -2.79 -0.70
C ILE A 76 13.68 -3.11 -1.45
N LYS A 77 13.89 -4.39 -1.76
CA LYS A 77 14.95 -4.82 -2.67
C LYS A 77 14.51 -4.50 -4.10
N VAL A 78 15.23 -3.57 -4.74
CA VAL A 78 15.26 -3.42 -6.20
C VAL A 78 15.80 -4.67 -6.89
#